data_AF-A0A2U1UU66-F1
#
_entry.id   AF-A0A2U1UU66-F1
#
_cell.length_a   1.000
_cell.length_b   1.000
_cell.length_c   1.000
_cell.angle_alpha   90.00
_cell.angle_beta   90.00
_cell.angle_gamma   90.00
#
_symmetry.space_group_name_H-M   'P 1'
#
loop_
_entity.id
_entity.type
_entity.pdbx_description
1 polymer ?
#
loop_
_entity_poly.entity_id
_entity_poly.type
_entity_poly.pdbx_seq_one_letter_code
_entity_poly.pdbx_strand_id
1 'polypeptide(L)' 'MSQKTVRPTPYPLRMPSDVREFFESEAEFNSRSLNGELVKLLTERMNRIKGQRANANQK' A
#
# COMPACT_ATOMS: atom_id res chain seq x y z
N MET A 1 -3.33 -12.09 28.49
CA MET A 1 -2.58 -10.86 28.17
C MET A 1 -3.29 -10.15 27.04
N SER A 2 -3.90 -8.99 27.28
CA SER A 2 -4.58 -8.22 26.24
C SER A 2 -3.51 -7.55 25.39
N GLN A 3 -3.27 -8.04 24.17
CA GLN A 3 -2.38 -7.37 23.22
C GLN A 3 -3.00 -6.02 22.88
N LYS A 4 -2.46 -4.96 23.48
CA LYS A 4 -2.85 -3.57 23.19
C LYS A 4 -2.42 -3.31 21.75
N THR A 5 -3.33 -3.50 20.79
CA THR A 5 -3.10 -3.21 19.37
C THR A 5 -2.79 -1.71 19.25
N VAL A 6 -1.51 -1.38 19.09
CA VAL A 6 -1.07 -0.02 18.83
C VAL A 6 -1.64 0.36 17.48
N ARG A 7 -2.56 1.33 17.46
CA ARG A 7 -3.08 1.87 16.20
C ARG A 7 -1.91 2.56 15.49
N PRO A 8 -1.58 2.19 14.24
CA PRO A 8 -0.51 2.83 13.52
C PRO A 8 -0.84 4.32 13.33
N THR A 9 0.15 5.19 13.57
CA THR A 9 0.02 6.62 13.29
C THR A 9 -0.16 6.81 11.78
N PRO A 10 -1.26 7.42 11.31
CA PRO A 10 -1.47 7.64 9.89
C PRO A 10 -0.35 8.49 9.27
N TYR A 11 0.08 8.12 8.07
CA TYR A 11 1.00 8.96 7.29
C TYR A 11 0.21 9.71 6.21
N PRO A 12 0.08 11.05 6.28
CA PRO A 12 -0.72 11.80 5.33
C PRO A 12 -0.03 11.84 3.96
N LEU A 13 -0.68 11.26 2.95
CA LEU A 13 -0.24 11.32 1.56
C LEU A 13 -0.83 12.55 0.86
N ARG A 14 0.01 13.36 0.23
CA ARG A 14 -0.43 14.44 -0.66
C ARG A 14 -0.74 13.85 -2.02
N MET A 15 -2.01 13.53 -2.25
CA MET A 15 -2.49 12.97 -3.51
C MET A 15 -3.10 14.07 -4.38
N PRO A 16 -2.65 14.21 -5.63
CA PRO A 16 -3.42 14.89 -6.67
C PRO A 16 -4.86 14.33 -6.77
N SER A 17 -5.82 15.16 -7.19
CA SER A 17 -7.24 14.78 -7.22
C SER A 17 -7.53 13.62 -8.16
N ASP A 18 -6.93 13.64 -9.35
CA ASP A 18 -7.01 12.57 -10.35
C ASP A 18 -6.51 11.22 -9.82
N VAL A 19 -5.37 11.23 -9.12
CA VAL A 19 -4.80 10.02 -8.51
C VAL A 19 -5.71 9.49 -7.41
N ARG A 20 -6.28 10.38 -6.60
CA ARG A 20 -7.19 9.99 -5.52
C ARG A 20 -8.47 9.36 -6.08
N GLU A 21 -9.12 10.01 -7.03
CA GLU A 21 -10.36 9.55 -7.65
C GLU A 21 -10.18 8.17 -8.31
N PHE A 22 -9.05 7.96 -8.99
CA PHE A 22 -8.70 6.67 -9.57
C PHE A 22 -8.64 5.56 -8.51
N PHE A 23 -7.90 5.78 -7.41
CA PHE A 23 -7.77 4.75 -6.37
C PHE A 23 -9.03 4.57 -5.51
N GLU A 24 -9.89 5.58 -5.41
CA GLU A 24 -11.22 5.44 -4.80
C GLU A 24 -12.11 4.52 -5.64
N SER A 25 -12.12 4.69 -6.97
CA SER A 25 -12.83 3.79 -7.90
C SER A 25 -12.30 2.35 -7.83
N GLU A 26 -10.98 2.17 -7.81
CA GLU A 26 -10.37 0.84 -7.68
C GLU A 26 -10.71 0.18 -6.34
N ALA A 27 -10.72 0.95 -5.25
CA ALA A 27 -11.08 0.44 -3.92
C ALA A 27 -12.54 -0.01 -3.87
N GLU A 28 -13.45 0.77 -4.46
CA GLU A 28 -14.87 0.42 -4.58
C GLU A 28 -15.06 -0.86 -5.41
N PHE A 29 -14.47 -0.92 -6.59
CA PHE A 29 -14.52 -2.11 -7.46
C PHE A 29 -14.02 -3.36 -6.74
N ASN A 30 -12.96 -3.24 -5.95
CA ASN A 30 -12.37 -4.35 -5.21
C ASN A 30 -13.02 -4.61 -3.84
N SER A 31 -14.09 -3.89 -3.47
CA SER A 31 -14.75 -4.00 -2.16
C SER A 31 -13.78 -3.83 -0.97
N ARG A 32 -12.86 -2.87 -1.07
CA ARG A 32 -11.86 -2.54 -0.03
C ARG A 32 -11.97 -1.07 0.37
N SER A 33 -11.41 -0.75 1.54
CA SER A 33 -11.15 0.66 1.87
C SER A 33 -10.00 1.20 1.00
N LEU A 34 -10.03 2.50 0.71
CA LEU A 34 -8.93 3.19 0.01
C LEU A 34 -7.57 2.90 0.65
N ASN A 35 -7.49 2.97 1.98
CA ASN A 35 -6.25 2.65 2.69
C ASN A 35 -5.81 1.19 2.47
N GLY A 36 -6.75 0.24 2.47
CA GLY A 36 -6.46 -1.17 2.20
C GLY A 36 -5.92 -1.39 0.78
N GLU A 37 -6.51 -0.75 -0.21
CA GLU A 37 -6.04 -0.85 -1.60
C GLU A 37 -4.65 -0.22 -1.78
N LEU A 38 -4.40 0.95 -1.18
CA LEU A 38 -3.09 1.59 -1.19
C LEU A 38 -2.01 0.74 -0.49
N VAL A 39 -2.32 0.15 0.67
CA VAL A 39 -1.37 -0.71 1.40
C VAL A 39 -1.03 -1.96 0.59
N LYS A 40 -2.01 -2.58 -0.08
CA LYS A 40 -1.78 -3.71 -0.98
C LYS A 40 -0.82 -3.31 -2.11
N LEU A 41 -1.12 -2.22 -2.83
CA LEU A 41 -0.29 -1.73 -3.94
C LEU A 41 1.15 -1.45 -3.49
N LEU A 42 1.33 -0.76 -2.37
CA LEU A 42 2.65 -0.45 -1.82
C LEU A 42 3.41 -1.72 -1.42
N THR A 43 2.72 -2.70 -0.85
CA THR A 43 3.29 -3.99 -0.46
C THR A 43 3.75 -4.80 -1.67
N GLU A 44 2.92 -4.90 -2.71
CA GLU A 44 3.25 -5.55 -3.97
C GLU A 44 4.48 -4.91 -4.63
N ARG A 45 4.49 -3.57 -4.70
CA ARG A 45 5.62 -2.82 -5.24
C ARG A 45 6.90 -3.02 -4.43
N MET A 46 6.81 -3.00 -3.10
CA MET A 46 7.94 -3.27 -2.21
C MET A 46 8.53 -4.65 -2.46
N ASN A 47 7.68 -5.69 -2.52
CA ASN A 47 8.12 -7.07 -2.73
C ASN A 47 8.81 -7.24 -4.09
N ARG A 48 8.27 -6.61 -5.14
CA ARG A 48 8.91 -6.60 -6.47
C ARG A 48 10.30 -5.95 -6.44
N ILE A 49 10.46 -4.80 -5.78
CA ILE A 49 11.76 -4.13 -5.65
C ILE A 49 12.75 -4.99 -4.87
N LYS A 50 12.31 -5.60 -3.75
CA LYS A 50 13.16 -6.50 -2.95
C LYS A 50 13.63 -7.70 -3.78
N GLY A 51 12.74 -8.34 -4.53
CA GLY A 51 13.08 -9.46 -5.41
C GLY A 51 14.06 -9.07 -6.51
N GLN A 52 13.86 -7.92 -7.16
CA GLN A 52 14.77 -7.41 -8.20
C GLN A 52 16.18 -7.15 -7.65
N ARG A 53 16.30 -6.53 -6.47
CA ARG A 53 17.60 -6.27 -5.84
C ARG A 53 18.33 -7.54 -5.41
N ALA A 54 17.59 -8.53 -4.90
CA ALA A 54 18.17 -9.82 -4.52
C ALA A 54 18.80 -10.53 -5.72
N ASN A 55 18.10 -10.55 -6.86
CA ASN A 55 18.59 -11.18 -8.09
C ASN A 55 19.73 -10.39 -8.76
N ALA A 56 19.78 -9.06 -8.58
CA ALA A 56 20.85 -8.22 -9.13
C ALA A 56 22.19 -8.40 -8.40
N ASN A 57 22.16 -8.70 -7.09
CA ASN A 57 23.36 -8.92 -6.27
C ASN A 57 23.88 -10.37 -6.30
N GLN A 58 23.22 -11.27 -7.05
CA GLN A 58 23.62 -12.67 -7.23
C GLN A 58 24.36 -12.94 -8.55
N LYS A 59 24.59 -11.90 -9.36
CA LYS A 59 25.40 -11.95 -10.58
C LYS A 59 26.75 -11.28 -10.34
#